data_AF-A0A1Y4DB51-F1
#
_entry.id   AF-A0A1Y4DB51-F1
#
_cell.length_a   1.000
_cell.length_b   1.000
_cell.length_c   1.000
_cell.angle_alpha   90.00
_cell.angle_beta   90.00
_cell.angle_gamma   90.00
#
_symmetry.space_group_name_H-M   'P 1'
#
loop_
_entity.id
_entity.type
_entity.pdbx_description
1 polymer ?
#
loop_
_entity_poly.entity_id
_entity_poly.type
_entity_poly.pdbx_seq_one_letter_code
_entity_poly.pdbx_strand_id
1 'polypeptide(L)'
;MSDKANKRSGMLGTIYNMLPGIDDDYAAKLVYTLEDKKTLPQLQQDIANIAAQLSSDSPMTDTIVAKILLDEITIPAALRQLRIYNNSTSISELCAALEIPAKDTAKLLEVYSSFSSRKYFDEEFASALKDVQDSDMEDAKKALHAVDVLLKQADALLHNSPKTAKQNKKDIFKTADKYHLSVKITAELELLYTQPASIAFQPEFEKLFKSLIAQNPDKHLCASLTAHAMLCQITPKDAQDIALLSKLLNGRILEEDLLIIACRYLKVKAPADIAATFEAVLKKLPHVSSPEENLGLAVRVLLDGTAESFEKASQKASVLREREVLRKALSKKELYSGYEYDLAEHFGGKKTFVQIEREMTDLLNSLPFCSDPKDNKELACKVLLGSLSQEEAAKQAQYLRDLKAQTLTQGLAPELMKSYLGTKPAEELIKFFEESLAPYTFWKSDREKHIFALRTLVGELNGTYNRRISQFVLEMLENGSSLDVMTDMLENIQKKKTSQEELEKLLERYKQARAASKA
;
A
#
# COMPACT_ATOMS: atom_id res chain seq x y z
N MET A 1 3.44 29.15 13.86
CA MET A 1 2.66 28.01 14.38
C MET A 1 1.80 27.50 13.25
N SER A 2 1.86 26.21 12.90
CA SER A 2 1.11 25.68 11.75
C SER A 2 -0.37 25.53 12.09
N ASP A 3 -1.27 25.66 11.12
CA ASP A 3 -2.72 25.50 11.30
C ASP A 3 -3.09 24.15 11.93
N LYS A 4 -2.28 23.10 11.68
CA LYS A 4 -2.42 21.79 12.33
C LYS A 4 -2.21 21.84 13.85
N ALA A 5 -1.23 22.62 14.33
CA ALA A 5 -0.98 22.76 15.76
C ALA A 5 -2.14 23.46 16.48
N ASN A 6 -2.70 24.50 15.85
CA ASN A 6 -3.87 25.20 16.38
C ASN A 6 -5.12 24.29 16.40
N LYS A 7 -5.33 23.48 15.35
CA LYS A 7 -6.43 22.50 15.29
C LYS A 7 -6.31 21.43 16.38
N ARG A 8 -5.11 20.85 16.56
CA ARG A 8 -4.85 19.85 17.61
C ARG A 8 -5.09 20.42 19.00
N SER A 9 -4.59 21.62 19.27
CA SER A 9 -4.81 22.31 20.55
C SER A 9 -6.29 22.59 20.80
N GLY A 10 -7.04 23.03 19.78
CA GLY A 10 -8.49 23.24 19.88
C GLY A 10 -9.28 21.94 20.13
N MET A 11 -8.89 20.83 19.50
CA MET A 11 -9.51 19.51 19.72
C MET A 11 -9.23 18.99 21.12
N LEU A 12 -7.98 19.07 21.57
CA LEU A 12 -7.58 18.67 22.92
C LEU A 12 -8.35 19.46 23.98
N GLY A 13 -8.45 20.79 23.84
CA GLY A 13 -9.22 21.64 24.74
C GLY A 13 -10.71 21.30 24.74
N THR A 14 -11.28 20.98 23.58
CA THR A 14 -12.68 20.54 23.47
C THR A 14 -12.91 19.20 24.17
N ILE A 15 -11.99 18.24 24.03
CA ILE A 15 -12.09 16.93 24.67
C ILE A 15 -12.06 17.08 26.19
N TYR A 16 -11.08 17.80 26.76
CA TYR A 16 -11.03 18.00 28.21
C TYR A 16 -12.23 18.80 28.77
N ASN A 17 -12.79 19.72 27.98
CA ASN A 17 -13.99 20.45 28.39
C ASN A 17 -15.25 19.56 28.42
N MET A 18 -15.38 18.66 27.44
CA MET A 18 -16.57 17.82 27.28
C MET A 18 -16.48 16.49 28.04
N LEU A 19 -15.27 16.02 28.32
CA LEU A 19 -14.94 14.76 29.00
C LEU A 19 -13.91 15.05 30.12
N PRO A 20 -14.30 15.75 31.20
CA PRO A 20 -13.36 16.24 32.21
C PRO A 20 -12.62 15.14 32.99
N GLY A 21 -13.18 13.94 33.08
CA GLY A 21 -12.59 12.77 33.74
C GLY A 21 -11.78 11.85 32.82
N ILE A 22 -11.53 12.24 31.57
CA ILE A 22 -10.77 11.42 30.62
C ILE A 22 -9.29 11.31 31.01
N ASP A 23 -8.72 10.13 30.78
CA ASP A 23 -7.28 9.90 30.88
C ASP A 23 -6.50 10.58 29.72
N ASP A 24 -5.32 11.12 30.03
CA ASP A 24 -4.48 11.86 29.09
C ASP A 24 -4.08 11.04 27.85
N ASP A 25 -3.83 9.73 28.00
CA ASP A 25 -3.50 8.85 26.88
C ASP A 25 -4.69 8.69 25.94
N TYR A 26 -5.91 8.58 26.49
CA TYR A 26 -7.13 8.51 25.69
C TYR A 26 -7.45 9.85 25.01
N ALA A 27 -7.24 10.97 25.70
CA ALA A 27 -7.41 12.30 25.11
C ALA A 27 -6.45 12.51 23.92
N ALA A 28 -5.17 12.18 24.08
CA ALA A 28 -4.18 12.24 23.01
C ALA A 28 -4.56 11.33 21.84
N LYS A 29 -4.95 10.08 22.13
CA LYS A 29 -5.33 9.09 21.11
C LYS A 29 -6.54 9.53 20.29
N LEU A 30 -7.54 10.15 20.92
CA LEU A 30 -8.70 10.75 20.24
C LEU A 30 -8.28 11.84 19.26
N VAL A 31 -7.41 12.77 19.69
CA VAL A 31 -6.91 13.83 18.81
C VAL A 31 -6.20 13.23 17.59
N TYR A 32 -5.25 12.31 17.81
CA TYR A 32 -4.50 11.69 16.70
C TYR A 32 -5.39 10.91 15.73
N THR A 33 -6.44 10.26 16.23
CA THR A 33 -7.30 9.40 15.42
C THR A 33 -8.35 10.21 14.64
N LEU A 34 -8.82 11.31 15.22
CA LEU A 34 -9.95 12.07 14.68
C LEU A 34 -9.55 13.37 13.98
N GLU A 35 -8.30 13.85 14.12
CA GLU A 35 -7.89 15.17 13.60
C GLU A 35 -8.14 15.38 12.10
N ASP A 36 -7.96 14.35 11.28
CA ASP A 36 -8.16 14.43 9.83
C ASP A 36 -9.52 13.84 9.39
N LYS A 37 -10.33 13.37 10.34
CA LYS A 37 -11.61 12.69 10.09
C LYS A 37 -12.82 13.52 10.48
N LYS A 38 -12.72 14.38 11.49
CA LYS A 38 -13.84 15.14 12.04
C LYS A 38 -13.49 16.60 12.27
N THR A 39 -14.50 17.46 12.11
CA THR A 39 -14.43 18.86 12.55
C THR A 39 -14.74 18.97 14.05
N LEU A 40 -14.34 20.09 14.68
CA LEU A 40 -14.63 20.34 16.09
C LEU A 40 -16.14 20.28 16.43
N PRO A 41 -17.05 20.90 15.66
CA PRO A 41 -18.48 20.81 15.94
C PRO A 41 -19.04 19.39 15.82
N GLN A 42 -18.54 18.60 14.85
CA GLN A 42 -18.93 17.19 14.72
C GLN A 42 -18.47 16.38 15.93
N LEU A 43 -17.24 16.59 16.40
CA LEU A 43 -16.74 15.91 17.60
C LEU A 43 -17.58 16.25 18.84
N GLN A 44 -17.93 17.53 19.04
CA GLN A 44 -18.79 17.96 20.14
C GLN A 44 -20.16 17.28 20.09
N GLN A 45 -20.78 17.24 18.91
CA GLN A 45 -22.08 16.61 18.71
C GLN A 45 -22.01 15.10 18.97
N ASP A 46 -20.95 14.43 18.51
CA ASP A 46 -20.77 12.99 18.73
C ASP A 46 -20.59 12.67 20.22
N ILE A 47 -19.78 13.46 20.95
CA ILE A 47 -19.63 13.32 22.40
C ILE A 47 -20.98 13.48 23.09
N ALA A 48 -21.74 14.54 22.76
CA ALA A 48 -23.05 14.79 23.35
C ALA A 48 -24.05 13.66 23.05
N ASN A 49 -24.08 13.15 21.81
CA ASN A 49 -24.95 12.05 21.41
C ASN A 49 -24.60 10.75 22.15
N ILE A 50 -23.31 10.43 22.30
CA ILE A 50 -22.88 9.23 23.03
C ILE A 50 -23.20 9.38 24.51
N ALA A 51 -22.88 10.52 25.13
CA ALA A 51 -23.18 10.78 26.53
C ALA A 51 -24.69 10.65 26.82
N ALA A 52 -25.54 11.19 25.94
CA ALA A 52 -27.00 11.06 26.05
C ALA A 52 -27.48 9.60 25.96
N GLN A 53 -26.82 8.76 25.15
CA GLN A 53 -27.16 7.33 25.05
C GLN A 53 -26.69 6.51 26.24
N LEU A 54 -25.59 6.92 26.89
CA LEU A 54 -25.08 6.22 28.07
C LEU A 54 -25.87 6.56 29.33
N SER A 55 -26.36 7.80 29.45
CA SER A 55 -27.21 8.29 30.56
C SER A 55 -26.73 7.80 31.94
N SER A 56 -25.43 7.89 32.21
CA SER A 56 -24.81 7.35 33.42
C SER A 56 -23.88 8.39 34.05
N ASP A 57 -24.06 8.63 35.34
CA ASP A 57 -23.22 9.54 36.14
C ASP A 57 -21.98 8.82 36.72
N SER A 58 -21.52 7.76 36.05
CA SER A 58 -20.37 6.98 36.51
C SER A 58 -19.08 7.80 36.33
N PRO A 59 -18.12 7.72 37.26
CA PRO A 59 -16.79 8.30 37.05
C PRO A 59 -16.07 7.74 35.81
N MET A 60 -16.47 6.56 35.33
CA MET A 60 -15.91 5.91 34.15
C MET A 60 -16.60 6.30 32.85
N THR A 61 -17.67 7.10 32.89
CA THR A 61 -18.45 7.49 31.71
C THR A 61 -17.57 8.15 30.65
N ASP A 62 -16.69 9.09 31.03
CA ASP A 62 -15.85 9.82 30.09
C ASP A 62 -14.86 8.93 29.34
N THR A 63 -14.19 8.03 30.07
CA THR A 63 -13.30 7.02 29.48
C THR A 63 -14.06 6.07 28.56
N ILE A 64 -15.30 5.71 28.90
CA ILE A 64 -16.15 4.87 28.05
C ILE A 64 -16.59 5.62 26.79
N VAL A 65 -16.95 6.90 26.88
CA VAL A 65 -17.23 7.75 25.72
C VAL A 65 -16.01 7.78 24.78
N ALA A 66 -14.80 7.94 25.35
CA ALA A 66 -13.56 7.92 24.58
C ALA A 66 -13.35 6.57 23.84
N LYS A 67 -13.55 5.44 24.53
CA LYS A 67 -13.47 4.11 23.91
C LYS A 67 -14.48 3.92 22.78
N ILE A 68 -15.70 4.44 22.93
CA ILE A 68 -16.74 4.38 21.88
C ILE A 68 -16.32 5.22 20.67
N LEU A 69 -15.77 6.43 20.89
CA LEU A 69 -15.29 7.31 19.83
C LEU A 69 -14.09 6.74 19.06
N LEU A 70 -13.30 5.89 19.72
CA LEU A 70 -12.18 5.15 19.13
C LEU A 70 -12.60 3.80 18.51
N ASP A 71 -13.90 3.48 18.52
CA ASP A 71 -14.45 2.21 18.04
C ASP A 71 -13.90 0.96 18.76
N GLU A 72 -13.43 1.11 20.00
CA GLU A 72 -12.91 0.00 20.82
C GLU A 72 -14.01 -0.77 21.55
N ILE A 73 -15.18 -0.15 21.73
CA ILE A 73 -16.32 -0.75 22.42
C ILE A 73 -17.64 -0.38 21.75
N THR A 74 -18.56 -1.33 21.66
CA THR A 74 -19.93 -1.06 21.22
C THR A 74 -20.75 -0.41 22.33
N ILE A 75 -21.72 0.44 21.98
CA ILE A 75 -22.59 1.11 22.98
C ILE A 75 -23.32 0.10 23.88
N PRO A 76 -23.90 -1.00 23.35
CA PRO A 76 -24.52 -2.02 24.20
C PRO A 76 -23.53 -2.68 25.17
N ALA A 77 -22.27 -2.87 24.76
CA ALA A 77 -21.23 -3.41 25.63
C ALA A 77 -20.79 -2.38 26.69
N ALA A 78 -20.67 -1.11 26.30
CA ALA A 78 -20.38 0.02 27.20
C ALA A 78 -21.43 0.18 28.31
N LEU A 79 -22.73 0.08 27.97
CA LEU A 79 -23.82 0.11 28.95
C LEU A 79 -23.70 -1.03 29.98
N ARG A 80 -23.27 -2.23 29.56
CA ARG A 80 -23.01 -3.35 30.48
C ARG A 80 -21.82 -3.07 31.40
N GLN A 81 -20.75 -2.46 30.87
CA GLN A 81 -19.61 -2.03 31.68
C GLN A 81 -20.03 -0.99 32.72
N LEU A 82 -20.76 0.05 32.31
CA LEU A 82 -21.28 1.08 33.21
C LEU A 82 -22.17 0.51 34.30
N ARG A 83 -23.06 -0.43 33.97
CA ARG A 83 -23.90 -1.10 34.97
C ARG A 83 -23.06 -1.79 36.05
N ILE A 84 -21.98 -2.46 35.66
CA ILE A 84 -21.07 -3.11 36.63
C ILE A 84 -20.30 -2.07 37.46
N TYR A 85 -19.84 -0.97 36.87
CA TYR A 85 -19.22 0.11 37.63
C TYR A 85 -20.19 0.73 38.64
N ASN A 86 -21.46 0.90 38.26
CA ASN A 86 -22.50 1.44 39.14
C ASN A 86 -22.83 0.47 40.30
N ASN A 87 -22.62 -0.84 40.15
CA ASN A 87 -22.77 -1.79 41.27
C ASN A 87 -21.89 -1.38 42.46
N SER A 88 -20.67 -0.88 42.23
CA SER A 88 -19.78 -0.47 43.34
C SER A 88 -20.40 0.65 44.18
N THR A 89 -21.05 1.62 43.52
CA THR A 89 -21.75 2.73 44.15
C THR A 89 -22.98 2.23 44.88
N SER A 90 -23.84 1.44 44.23
CA SER A 90 -25.05 0.88 44.84
C SER A 90 -24.76 0.01 46.05
N ILE A 91 -23.72 -0.83 46.01
CA ILE A 91 -23.29 -1.66 47.14
C ILE A 91 -22.83 -0.76 48.29
N SER A 92 -22.00 0.24 48.00
CA SER A 92 -21.45 1.12 49.03
C SER A 92 -22.54 1.94 49.72
N GLU A 93 -23.49 2.50 48.96
CA GLU A 93 -24.63 3.25 49.47
C GLU A 93 -25.56 2.37 50.32
N LEU A 94 -25.90 1.16 49.83
CA LEU A 94 -26.74 0.22 50.57
C LEU A 94 -26.08 -0.22 51.88
N CYS A 95 -24.81 -0.62 51.83
CA CYS A 95 -24.07 -1.06 53.00
C CYS A 95 -23.90 0.07 54.03
N ALA A 96 -23.70 1.31 53.58
CA ALA A 96 -23.67 2.47 54.46
C ALA A 96 -25.02 2.71 55.14
N ALA A 97 -26.13 2.61 54.40
CA ALA A 97 -27.47 2.79 54.93
C ALA A 97 -27.88 1.69 55.93
N LEU A 98 -27.38 0.47 55.76
CA LEU A 98 -27.64 -0.68 56.62
C LEU A 98 -26.58 -0.88 57.72
N GLU A 99 -25.60 0.01 57.84
CA GLU A 99 -24.49 -0.05 58.80
C GLU A 99 -23.71 -1.39 58.74
N ILE A 100 -23.54 -1.95 57.54
CA ILE A 100 -22.83 -3.21 57.32
C ILE A 100 -21.33 -3.02 57.57
N PRO A 101 -20.65 -3.95 58.28
CA PRO A 101 -19.21 -3.85 58.52
C PRO A 101 -18.40 -3.69 57.23
N ALA A 102 -17.33 -2.90 57.29
CA ALA A 102 -16.45 -2.66 56.14
C ALA A 102 -15.86 -3.95 55.54
N LYS A 103 -15.61 -4.97 56.38
CA LYS A 103 -15.12 -6.29 55.94
C LYS A 103 -16.11 -7.00 55.02
N ASP A 104 -17.40 -6.95 55.36
CA ASP A 104 -18.45 -7.61 54.60
C ASP A 104 -18.82 -6.80 53.36
N THR A 105 -18.80 -5.46 53.46
CA THR A 105 -18.89 -4.56 52.31
C THR A 105 -17.78 -4.85 51.29
N ALA A 106 -16.53 -5.03 51.74
CA ALA A 106 -15.42 -5.35 50.86
C ALA A 106 -15.62 -6.68 50.10
N LYS A 107 -16.14 -7.72 50.75
CA LYS A 107 -16.47 -8.99 50.09
C LYS A 107 -17.53 -8.81 48.99
N LEU A 108 -18.59 -8.03 49.27
CA LEU A 108 -19.62 -7.76 48.28
C LEU A 108 -19.07 -6.99 47.10
N LEU A 109 -18.20 -6.00 47.34
CA LEU A 109 -17.52 -5.28 46.28
C LEU A 109 -16.63 -6.22 45.44
N GLU A 110 -15.80 -7.05 46.06
CA GLU A 110 -14.94 -8.01 45.34
C GLU A 110 -15.73 -8.94 44.40
N VAL A 111 -16.93 -9.36 44.80
CA VAL A 111 -17.75 -10.30 44.01
C VAL A 111 -18.66 -9.58 43.02
N TYR A 112 -19.43 -8.58 43.48
CA TYR A 112 -20.55 -8.01 42.71
C TYR A 112 -20.21 -6.68 42.02
N SER A 113 -19.04 -6.08 42.30
CA SER A 113 -18.51 -4.96 41.50
C SER A 113 -17.38 -5.37 40.56
N SER A 114 -17.01 -6.65 40.56
CA SER A 114 -16.01 -7.19 39.63
C SER A 114 -16.64 -7.54 38.28
N PHE A 115 -15.95 -7.12 37.22
CA PHE A 115 -16.31 -7.49 35.85
C PHE A 115 -16.20 -9.00 35.59
N SER A 116 -15.34 -9.68 36.34
CA SER A 116 -15.02 -11.08 36.15
C SER A 116 -16.07 -12.04 36.70
N SER A 117 -16.96 -11.58 37.60
CA SER A 117 -18.05 -12.39 38.14
C SER A 117 -19.26 -12.45 37.20
N ARG A 118 -19.37 -11.49 36.26
CA ARG A 118 -20.51 -11.32 35.35
C ARG A 118 -21.88 -11.26 36.06
N LYS A 119 -21.90 -10.80 37.31
CA LYS A 119 -23.12 -10.61 38.09
C LYS A 119 -23.52 -9.14 38.12
N TYR A 120 -24.81 -8.88 38.05
CA TYR A 120 -25.36 -7.55 38.29
C TYR A 120 -25.94 -7.49 39.70
N PHE A 121 -25.50 -6.52 40.49
CA PHE A 121 -25.84 -6.45 41.91
C PHE A 121 -27.35 -6.29 42.11
N ASP A 122 -28.00 -5.47 41.29
CA ASP A 122 -29.44 -5.25 41.31
C ASP A 122 -30.25 -6.53 41.07
N GLU A 123 -29.86 -7.37 40.11
CA GLU A 123 -30.53 -8.63 39.80
C GLU A 123 -30.35 -9.66 40.93
N GLU A 124 -29.14 -9.78 41.46
CA GLU A 124 -28.82 -10.72 42.53
C GLU A 124 -29.50 -10.30 43.84
N PHE A 125 -29.50 -9.00 44.14
CA PHE A 125 -30.17 -8.44 45.30
C PHE A 125 -31.70 -8.60 45.19
N ALA A 126 -32.29 -8.29 44.04
CA ALA A 126 -33.72 -8.52 43.80
C ALA A 126 -34.09 -10.00 43.93
N SER A 127 -33.23 -10.92 43.46
CA SER A 127 -33.44 -12.36 43.63
C SER A 127 -33.40 -12.77 45.10
N ALA A 128 -32.47 -12.21 45.88
CA ALA A 128 -32.37 -12.49 47.32
C ALA A 128 -33.53 -11.89 48.13
N LEU A 129 -34.15 -10.82 47.63
CA LEU A 129 -35.34 -10.21 48.24
C LEU A 129 -36.62 -11.01 48.04
N LYS A 130 -36.73 -11.84 46.99
CA LYS A 130 -37.98 -12.57 46.65
C LYS A 130 -38.51 -13.41 47.80
N ASP A 131 -37.62 -14.00 48.59
CA ASP A 131 -37.98 -14.90 49.70
C ASP A 131 -38.64 -14.16 50.87
N VAL A 132 -38.41 -12.85 50.99
CA VAL A 132 -38.91 -12.00 52.08
C VAL A 132 -39.81 -10.86 51.59
N GLN A 133 -40.09 -10.81 50.29
CA GLN A 133 -40.81 -9.70 49.66
C GLN A 133 -42.20 -9.48 50.29
N ASP A 134 -42.97 -10.56 50.44
CA ASP A 134 -44.35 -10.54 50.98
C ASP A 134 -44.42 -10.69 52.50
N SER A 135 -43.29 -10.65 53.20
CA SER A 135 -43.28 -10.73 54.67
C SER A 135 -43.67 -9.41 55.34
N ASP A 136 -44.22 -9.48 56.56
CA ASP A 136 -44.55 -8.30 57.39
C ASP A 136 -43.32 -7.58 57.98
N MET A 137 -42.11 -7.91 57.50
CA MET A 137 -40.86 -7.31 57.98
C MET A 137 -40.72 -5.86 57.51
N GLU A 138 -40.04 -5.04 58.30
CA GLU A 138 -39.60 -3.70 57.88
C GLU A 138 -38.59 -3.80 56.72
N ASP A 139 -38.63 -2.84 55.79
CA ASP A 139 -37.81 -2.86 54.57
C ASP A 139 -36.30 -2.98 54.86
N ALA A 140 -35.82 -2.33 55.92
CA ALA A 140 -34.42 -2.45 56.35
C ALA A 140 -34.05 -3.89 56.72
N LYS A 141 -34.96 -4.64 57.37
CA LYS A 141 -34.73 -6.04 57.75
C LYS A 141 -34.82 -6.97 56.55
N LYS A 142 -35.69 -6.68 55.57
CA LYS A 142 -35.74 -7.40 54.29
C LYS A 142 -34.43 -7.19 53.51
N ALA A 143 -33.94 -5.96 53.46
CA ALA A 143 -32.68 -5.63 52.80
C ALA A 143 -31.48 -6.30 53.49
N LEU A 144 -31.40 -6.29 54.82
CA LEU A 144 -30.40 -7.03 55.60
C LEU A 144 -30.44 -8.54 55.29
N HIS A 145 -31.64 -9.13 55.23
CA HIS A 145 -31.78 -10.54 54.86
C HIS A 145 -31.20 -10.84 53.48
N ALA A 146 -31.51 -9.99 52.49
CA ALA A 146 -30.95 -10.13 51.15
C ALA A 146 -29.42 -9.96 51.14
N VAL A 147 -28.87 -9.01 51.89
CA VAL A 147 -27.41 -8.83 52.06
C VAL A 147 -26.78 -10.08 52.67
N ASP A 148 -27.37 -10.68 53.70
CA ASP A 148 -26.86 -11.91 54.32
C ASP A 148 -26.83 -13.10 53.35
N VAL A 149 -27.84 -13.21 52.48
CA VAL A 149 -27.87 -14.22 51.42
C VAL A 149 -26.72 -13.99 50.44
N LEU A 150 -26.51 -12.74 50.00
CA LEU A 150 -25.42 -12.40 49.08
C LEU A 150 -24.04 -12.61 49.72
N LEU A 151 -23.87 -12.33 51.01
CA LEU A 151 -22.62 -12.58 51.74
C LEU A 151 -22.28 -14.07 51.80
N LYS A 152 -23.27 -14.92 52.08
CA LYS A 152 -23.09 -16.39 52.06
C LYS A 152 -22.68 -16.89 50.68
N GLN A 153 -23.28 -16.35 49.62
CA GLN A 153 -22.90 -16.67 48.25
C GLN A 153 -21.49 -16.18 47.91
N ALA A 154 -21.14 -14.96 48.33
CA ALA A 154 -19.82 -14.38 48.13
C ALA A 154 -18.72 -15.23 48.80
N ASP A 155 -18.94 -15.68 50.04
CA ASP A 155 -17.99 -16.54 50.76
C ASP A 155 -17.74 -17.86 50.01
N ALA A 156 -18.79 -18.48 49.47
CA ALA A 156 -18.67 -19.71 48.68
C ALA A 156 -17.87 -19.51 47.37
N LEU A 157 -18.04 -18.36 46.71
CA LEU A 157 -17.32 -18.00 45.49
C LEU A 157 -15.85 -17.67 45.77
N LEU A 158 -15.59 -16.87 46.80
CA LEU A 158 -14.24 -16.47 47.20
C LEU A 158 -13.41 -17.67 47.67
N HIS A 159 -14.02 -18.64 48.35
CA HIS A 159 -13.34 -19.87 48.77
C HIS A 159 -12.76 -20.66 47.59
N ASN A 160 -13.49 -20.74 46.47
CA ASN A 160 -13.06 -21.45 45.26
C ASN A 160 -12.15 -20.62 44.34
N SER A 161 -12.09 -19.30 44.55
CA SER A 161 -11.44 -18.35 43.67
C SER A 161 -9.97 -18.66 43.33
N PRO A 162 -9.08 -19.03 44.29
CA PRO A 162 -7.67 -19.31 43.96
C PRO A 162 -7.49 -20.49 43.00
N LYS A 163 -8.38 -21.50 43.09
CA LYS A 163 -8.37 -22.66 42.20
C LYS A 163 -8.84 -22.27 40.81
N THR A 164 -9.94 -21.52 40.73
CA THR A 164 -10.50 -21.03 39.46
C THR A 164 -9.52 -20.09 38.74
N ALA A 165 -8.90 -19.14 39.44
CA ALA A 165 -7.93 -18.22 38.85
C ALA A 165 -6.71 -18.94 38.24
N LYS A 166 -6.16 -19.95 38.95
CA LYS A 166 -5.06 -20.78 38.42
C LYS A 166 -5.47 -21.58 37.18
N GLN A 167 -6.71 -22.08 37.14
CA GLN A 167 -7.23 -22.82 36.01
C GLN A 167 -7.49 -21.89 34.82
N ASN A 168 -8.16 -20.75 35.04
CA ASN A 168 -8.41 -19.73 34.04
C ASN A 168 -7.11 -19.26 33.37
N LYS A 169 -6.07 -18.96 34.16
CA LYS A 169 -4.76 -18.59 33.61
C LYS A 169 -4.24 -19.64 32.62
N LYS A 170 -4.26 -20.92 32.99
CA LYS A 170 -3.82 -22.01 32.08
C LYS A 170 -4.68 -22.10 30.83
N ASP A 171 -5.99 -21.99 30.97
CA ASP A 171 -6.94 -22.12 29.86
C ASP A 171 -6.83 -20.93 28.88
N ILE A 172 -6.58 -19.72 29.38
CA ILE A 172 -6.34 -18.52 28.57
C ILE A 172 -5.08 -18.67 27.73
N PHE A 173 -3.94 -19.02 28.34
CA PHE A 173 -2.69 -19.23 27.60
C PHE A 173 -2.83 -20.35 26.57
N LYS A 174 -3.45 -21.48 26.94
CA LYS A 174 -3.71 -22.59 26.02
C LYS A 174 -4.60 -22.17 24.83
N THR A 175 -5.59 -21.32 25.08
CA THR A 175 -6.51 -20.80 24.05
C THR A 175 -5.79 -19.80 23.15
N ALA A 176 -4.98 -18.92 23.72
CA ALA A 176 -4.15 -17.97 22.99
C ALA A 176 -3.15 -18.67 22.08
N ASP A 177 -2.47 -19.70 22.55
CA ASP A 177 -1.54 -20.50 21.75
C ASP A 177 -2.27 -21.27 20.64
N LYS A 178 -3.43 -21.86 20.94
CA LYS A 178 -4.19 -22.68 20.00
C LYS A 178 -4.78 -21.87 18.84
N TYR A 179 -5.25 -20.66 19.11
CA TYR A 179 -5.95 -19.82 18.14
C TYR A 179 -5.19 -18.54 17.77
N HIS A 180 -3.93 -18.40 18.20
CA HIS A 180 -3.08 -17.24 17.92
C HIS A 180 -3.73 -15.90 18.29
N LEU A 181 -4.29 -15.82 19.51
CA LEU A 181 -4.81 -14.55 20.04
C LEU A 181 -3.66 -13.56 20.27
N SER A 182 -3.94 -12.27 20.12
CA SER A 182 -2.92 -11.24 20.33
C SER A 182 -2.43 -11.20 21.78
N VAL A 183 -1.18 -10.76 21.97
CA VAL A 183 -0.59 -10.60 23.31
C VAL A 183 -1.42 -9.64 24.17
N LYS A 184 -1.93 -8.56 23.55
CA LYS A 184 -2.78 -7.57 24.22
C LYS A 184 -4.08 -8.20 24.74
N ILE A 185 -4.82 -8.91 23.87
CA ILE A 185 -6.07 -9.59 24.25
C ILE A 185 -5.81 -10.63 25.35
N THR A 186 -4.72 -11.39 25.22
CA THR A 186 -4.36 -12.43 26.19
C THR A 186 -4.06 -11.84 27.56
N ALA A 187 -3.32 -10.74 27.62
CA ALA A 187 -3.02 -10.03 28.87
C ALA A 187 -4.27 -9.41 29.51
N GLU A 188 -5.16 -8.83 28.71
CA GLU A 188 -6.44 -8.28 29.20
C GLU A 188 -7.35 -9.39 29.76
N LEU A 189 -7.41 -10.54 29.08
CA LEU A 189 -8.17 -11.70 29.56
C LEU A 189 -7.58 -12.25 30.86
N GLU A 190 -6.25 -12.38 30.95
CA GLU A 190 -5.58 -12.82 32.17
C GLU A 190 -5.89 -11.88 33.34
N LEU A 191 -5.73 -10.57 33.12
CA LEU A 191 -6.00 -9.55 34.13
C LEU A 191 -7.42 -9.64 34.67
N LEU A 192 -8.39 -9.88 33.78
CA LEU A 192 -9.80 -9.96 34.13
C LEU A 192 -10.16 -11.27 34.85
N TYR A 193 -9.77 -12.42 34.29
CA TYR A 193 -10.24 -13.74 34.76
C TYR A 193 -9.41 -14.36 35.89
N THR A 194 -8.36 -13.67 36.34
CA THR A 194 -7.58 -14.06 37.53
C THR A 194 -7.97 -13.30 38.80
N GLN A 195 -8.92 -12.36 38.70
CA GLN A 195 -9.47 -11.63 39.84
C GLN A 195 -10.27 -12.54 40.79
N PRO A 196 -10.49 -12.11 42.05
CA PRO A 196 -11.39 -12.79 42.98
C PRO A 196 -12.77 -13.07 42.37
N ALA A 197 -13.34 -14.23 42.68
CA ALA A 197 -14.67 -14.67 42.25
C ALA A 197 -14.92 -14.68 40.74
N SER A 198 -13.86 -14.71 39.93
CA SER A 198 -13.96 -14.84 38.47
C SER A 198 -14.68 -16.13 38.07
N ILE A 199 -15.58 -16.02 37.09
CA ILE A 199 -16.21 -17.18 36.46
C ILE A 199 -15.19 -18.05 35.70
N ALA A 200 -15.53 -19.32 35.45
CA ALA A 200 -14.68 -20.21 34.69
C ALA A 200 -14.59 -19.77 33.22
N PHE A 201 -13.36 -19.57 32.72
CA PHE A 201 -13.09 -19.07 31.37
C PHE A 201 -13.52 -20.08 30.29
N GLN A 202 -13.05 -21.32 30.39
CA GLN A 202 -13.18 -22.31 29.32
C GLN A 202 -14.64 -22.63 28.92
N PRO A 203 -15.59 -22.86 29.85
CA PRO A 203 -16.97 -23.17 29.47
C PRO A 203 -17.64 -22.01 28.73
N GLU A 204 -17.41 -20.78 29.18
CA GLU A 204 -17.98 -19.58 28.57
C GLU A 204 -17.38 -19.30 27.19
N PHE A 205 -16.06 -19.46 27.06
CA PHE A 205 -15.38 -19.35 25.77
C PHE A 205 -15.96 -20.38 24.78
N GLU A 206 -16.01 -21.66 25.14
CA GLU A 206 -16.47 -22.72 24.25
C GLU A 206 -17.93 -22.55 23.83
N LYS A 207 -18.80 -22.09 24.74
CA LYS A 207 -20.22 -21.86 24.45
C LYS A 207 -20.39 -20.86 23.32
N LEU A 208 -19.76 -19.68 23.43
CA LEU A 208 -19.84 -18.65 22.41
C LEU A 208 -19.08 -19.06 21.15
N PHE A 209 -17.88 -19.61 21.29
CA PHE A 209 -17.05 -20.05 20.16
C PHE A 209 -17.77 -21.08 19.26
N LYS A 210 -18.44 -22.07 19.84
CA LYS A 210 -19.25 -23.05 19.08
C LYS A 210 -20.40 -22.39 18.33
N SER A 211 -21.06 -21.41 18.95
CA SER A 211 -22.11 -20.62 18.29
C SER A 211 -21.57 -19.82 17.10
N LEU A 212 -20.37 -19.23 17.21
CA LEU A 212 -19.78 -18.44 16.14
C LEU A 212 -19.29 -19.31 14.98
N ILE A 213 -18.65 -20.45 15.29
CA ILE A 213 -18.20 -21.40 14.25
C ILE A 213 -19.35 -21.93 13.40
N ALA A 214 -20.52 -22.15 14.01
CA ALA A 214 -21.71 -22.58 13.28
C ALA A 214 -22.14 -21.56 12.21
N GLN A 215 -21.81 -20.28 12.41
CA GLN A 215 -22.11 -19.21 11.46
C GLN A 215 -20.98 -19.01 10.46
N ASN A 216 -19.73 -18.90 10.93
CA ASN A 216 -18.53 -18.65 10.13
C ASN A 216 -17.45 -19.72 10.43
N PRO A 217 -16.97 -20.49 9.43
CA PRO A 217 -16.00 -21.57 9.67
C PRO A 217 -14.59 -21.09 10.07
N ASP A 218 -14.30 -19.79 9.98
CA ASP A 218 -13.00 -19.23 10.38
C ASP A 218 -12.82 -19.30 11.90
N LYS A 219 -12.00 -20.26 12.33
CA LYS A 219 -11.73 -20.52 13.75
C LYS A 219 -10.91 -19.41 14.40
N HIS A 220 -10.02 -18.75 13.66
CA HIS A 220 -9.16 -17.69 14.22
C HIS A 220 -10.03 -16.47 14.53
N LEU A 221 -10.79 -16.01 13.54
CA LEU A 221 -11.74 -14.91 13.71
C LEU A 221 -12.76 -15.22 14.83
N CYS A 222 -13.39 -16.39 14.82
CA CYS A 222 -14.38 -16.74 15.85
C CYS A 222 -13.77 -16.79 17.25
N ALA A 223 -12.53 -17.23 17.40
CA ALA A 223 -11.84 -17.24 18.69
C ALA A 223 -11.57 -15.81 19.17
N SER A 224 -11.12 -14.93 18.27
CA SER A 224 -10.86 -13.54 18.62
C SER A 224 -12.14 -12.76 18.96
N LEU A 225 -13.21 -12.91 18.17
CA LEU A 225 -14.52 -12.34 18.48
C LEU A 225 -15.07 -12.86 19.82
N THR A 226 -14.83 -14.13 20.15
CA THR A 226 -15.17 -14.69 21.46
C THR A 226 -14.38 -13.98 22.55
N ALA A 227 -13.07 -13.78 22.38
CA ALA A 227 -12.23 -13.07 23.34
C ALA A 227 -12.68 -11.61 23.54
N HIS A 228 -12.94 -10.87 22.47
CA HIS A 228 -13.48 -9.51 22.53
C HIS A 228 -14.84 -9.43 23.24
N ALA A 229 -15.71 -10.44 23.02
CA ALA A 229 -16.98 -10.53 23.74
C ALA A 229 -16.79 -10.90 25.22
N MET A 230 -15.78 -11.70 25.56
CA MET A 230 -15.46 -12.04 26.95
C MET A 230 -14.85 -10.87 27.72
N LEU A 231 -14.11 -9.99 27.02
CA LEU A 231 -13.66 -8.69 27.52
C LEU A 231 -14.77 -7.63 27.52
N CYS A 232 -15.95 -7.98 27.00
CA CYS A 232 -17.09 -7.07 26.80
C CYS A 232 -16.72 -5.76 26.13
N GLN A 233 -15.87 -5.86 25.11
CA GLN A 233 -15.66 -4.82 24.12
C GLN A 233 -16.79 -4.86 23.08
N ILE A 234 -17.31 -6.07 22.82
CA ILE A 234 -18.49 -6.30 21.99
C ILE A 234 -19.47 -7.21 22.75
N THR A 235 -20.74 -7.23 22.36
CA THR A 235 -21.70 -8.19 22.91
C THR A 235 -21.62 -9.54 22.16
N PRO A 236 -22.14 -10.64 22.73
CA PRO A 236 -22.26 -11.91 22.01
C PRO A 236 -23.06 -11.80 20.71
N LYS A 237 -24.05 -10.90 20.67
CA LYS A 237 -24.83 -10.62 19.46
C LYS A 237 -23.98 -9.88 18.43
N ASP A 238 -23.24 -8.85 18.84
CA ASP A 238 -22.31 -8.14 17.95
C ASP A 238 -21.29 -9.13 17.36
N ALA A 239 -20.73 -10.04 18.16
CA ALA A 239 -19.82 -11.08 17.68
C ALA A 239 -20.46 -11.98 16.60
N GLN A 240 -21.73 -12.36 16.76
CA GLN A 240 -22.47 -13.13 15.75
C GLN A 240 -22.69 -12.32 14.47
N ASP A 241 -23.11 -11.06 14.60
CA ASP A 241 -23.34 -10.17 13.47
C ASP A 241 -22.04 -9.88 12.69
N ILE A 242 -20.90 -9.76 13.38
CA ILE A 242 -19.57 -9.63 12.76
C ILE A 242 -19.13 -10.91 12.06
N ALA A 243 -19.33 -12.07 12.69
CA ALA A 243 -19.02 -13.36 12.08
C ALA A 243 -19.82 -13.57 10.79
N LEU A 244 -21.12 -13.21 10.80
CA LEU A 244 -21.98 -13.22 9.64
C LEU A 244 -21.52 -12.22 8.56
N LEU A 245 -21.19 -10.99 8.95
CA LEU A 245 -20.67 -9.97 8.03
C LEU A 245 -19.40 -10.47 7.32
N SER A 246 -18.44 -11.00 8.08
CA SER A 246 -17.20 -11.56 7.52
C SER A 246 -17.48 -12.68 6.51
N LYS A 247 -18.44 -13.55 6.81
CA LYS A 247 -18.87 -14.61 5.88
C LYS A 247 -19.47 -14.05 4.60
N LEU A 248 -20.36 -13.07 4.69
CA LEU A 248 -20.95 -12.42 3.52
C LEU A 248 -19.90 -11.72 2.66
N LEU A 249 -18.85 -11.20 3.29
CA LEU A 249 -17.70 -10.57 2.65
C LEU A 249 -16.61 -11.57 2.23
N ASN A 250 -16.84 -12.87 2.37
CA ASN A 250 -15.91 -13.94 2.04
C ASN A 250 -14.52 -13.81 2.70
N GLY A 251 -14.44 -13.26 3.93
CA GLY A 251 -13.17 -13.11 4.66
C GLY A 251 -12.19 -12.10 4.02
N ARG A 252 -12.67 -11.18 3.17
CA ARG A 252 -11.83 -10.22 2.45
C ARG A 252 -11.38 -9.02 3.27
N ILE A 253 -11.93 -8.85 4.47
CA ILE A 253 -11.61 -7.74 5.38
C ILE A 253 -10.89 -8.31 6.59
N LEU A 254 -9.85 -7.59 7.04
CA LEU A 254 -9.11 -7.92 8.25
C LEU A 254 -10.00 -7.83 9.49
N GLU A 255 -9.68 -8.61 10.50
CA GLU A 255 -10.43 -8.64 11.76
C GLU A 255 -10.56 -7.26 12.42
N GLU A 256 -9.46 -6.50 12.51
CA GLU A 256 -9.46 -5.18 13.14
C GLU A 256 -10.40 -4.20 12.42
N ASP A 257 -10.36 -4.21 11.08
CA ASP A 257 -11.24 -3.39 10.25
C ASP A 257 -12.71 -3.83 10.38
N LEU A 258 -12.97 -5.14 10.48
CA LEU A 258 -14.31 -5.67 10.73
C LEU A 258 -14.87 -5.20 12.07
N LEU A 259 -14.06 -5.20 13.13
CA LEU A 259 -14.45 -4.69 14.45
C LEU A 259 -14.79 -3.20 14.40
N ILE A 260 -13.99 -2.39 13.69
CA ILE A 260 -14.27 -0.95 13.54
C ILE A 260 -15.58 -0.75 12.74
N ILE A 261 -15.75 -1.46 11.63
CA ILE A 261 -16.99 -1.41 10.83
C ILE A 261 -18.19 -1.81 11.69
N ALA A 262 -18.03 -2.83 12.53
CA ALA A 262 -19.07 -3.30 13.44
C ALA A 262 -19.49 -2.23 14.45
N CYS A 263 -18.53 -1.63 15.15
CA CYS A 263 -18.74 -0.57 16.13
C CYS A 263 -19.46 0.65 15.52
N ARG A 264 -19.19 0.95 14.25
CA ARG A 264 -19.79 2.08 13.53
C ARG A 264 -21.18 1.79 12.97
N TYR A 265 -21.36 0.66 12.28
CA TYR A 265 -22.53 0.47 11.41
C TYR A 265 -23.59 -0.50 11.95
N LEU A 266 -23.22 -1.49 12.77
CA LEU A 266 -24.21 -2.48 13.25
C LEU A 266 -25.27 -1.89 14.18
N LYS A 267 -25.07 -0.64 14.64
CA LYS A 267 -26.10 0.15 15.35
C LYS A 267 -27.30 0.51 14.48
N VAL A 268 -27.10 0.62 13.16
CA VAL A 268 -28.06 1.23 12.24
C VAL A 268 -28.40 0.31 11.06
N LYS A 269 -27.50 -0.61 10.71
CA LYS A 269 -27.61 -1.46 9.52
C LYS A 269 -27.43 -2.93 9.86
N ALA A 270 -28.16 -3.79 9.15
CA ALA A 270 -27.93 -5.22 9.23
C ALA A 270 -26.62 -5.61 8.51
N PRO A 271 -25.97 -6.74 8.87
CA PRO A 271 -24.78 -7.23 8.19
C PRO A 271 -24.92 -7.31 6.66
N ALA A 272 -26.10 -7.72 6.18
CA ALA A 272 -26.39 -7.81 4.74
C ALA A 272 -26.36 -6.44 4.05
N ASP A 273 -26.86 -5.38 4.69
CA ASP A 273 -26.87 -4.03 4.12
C ASP A 273 -25.45 -3.44 4.06
N ILE A 274 -24.63 -3.76 5.06
CA ILE A 274 -23.22 -3.37 5.09
C ILE A 274 -22.46 -4.07 3.96
N ALA A 275 -22.66 -5.38 3.80
CA ALA A 275 -22.06 -6.14 2.70
C ALA A 275 -22.50 -5.62 1.33
N ALA A 276 -23.79 -5.33 1.14
CA ALA A 276 -24.31 -4.74 -0.10
C ALA A 276 -23.71 -3.35 -0.37
N THR A 277 -23.54 -2.52 0.68
CA THR A 277 -22.89 -1.22 0.56
C THR A 277 -21.43 -1.38 0.15
N PHE A 278 -20.69 -2.33 0.75
CA PHE A 278 -19.32 -2.64 0.40
C PHE A 278 -19.18 -3.03 -1.07
N GLU A 279 -20.01 -3.98 -1.54
CA GLU A 279 -20.01 -4.41 -2.92
C GLU A 279 -20.36 -3.28 -3.89
N ALA A 280 -21.32 -2.42 -3.53
CA ALA A 280 -21.70 -1.28 -4.33
C ALA A 280 -20.54 -0.27 -4.46
N VAL A 281 -19.80 -0.01 -3.38
CA VAL A 281 -18.60 0.83 -3.41
C VAL A 281 -17.54 0.18 -4.29
N LEU A 282 -17.25 -1.11 -4.08
CA LEU A 282 -16.23 -1.84 -4.83
C LEU A 282 -16.51 -1.83 -6.34
N LYS A 283 -17.77 -2.02 -6.75
CA LYS A 283 -18.20 -1.98 -8.15
C LYS A 283 -18.09 -0.59 -8.78
N LYS A 284 -18.30 0.47 -8.00
CA LYS A 284 -18.23 1.86 -8.49
C LYS A 284 -16.79 2.37 -8.62
N LEU A 285 -15.84 1.80 -7.90
CA LEU A 285 -14.43 2.22 -7.99
C LEU A 285 -13.84 1.84 -9.36
N PRO A 286 -13.16 2.78 -10.05
CA PRO A 286 -12.46 2.48 -11.30
C PRO A 286 -11.44 1.36 -11.13
N HIS A 287 -11.51 0.33 -11.97
CA HIS A 287 -10.60 -0.82 -11.93
C HIS A 287 -10.16 -1.24 -13.34
N VAL A 288 -9.13 -2.07 -13.45
CA VAL A 288 -8.62 -2.55 -14.74
C VAL A 288 -9.24 -3.88 -15.10
N SER A 289 -9.04 -4.89 -14.25
CA SER A 289 -9.37 -6.28 -14.56
C SER A 289 -10.44 -6.81 -13.63
N SER A 290 -10.34 -6.49 -12.33
CA SER A 290 -11.35 -6.86 -11.34
C SER A 290 -11.57 -5.75 -10.29
N PRO A 291 -12.79 -5.61 -9.74
CA PRO A 291 -13.06 -4.69 -8.63
C PRO A 291 -12.21 -4.98 -7.40
N GLU A 292 -11.74 -6.23 -7.25
CA GLU A 292 -10.96 -6.71 -6.11
C GLU A 292 -9.60 -6.04 -5.98
N GLU A 293 -9.07 -5.46 -7.05
CA GLU A 293 -7.87 -4.60 -7.05
C GLU A 293 -8.02 -3.44 -6.04
N ASN A 294 -9.26 -3.02 -5.75
CA ASN A 294 -9.58 -1.88 -4.91
C ASN A 294 -10.14 -2.26 -3.53
N LEU A 295 -9.97 -3.50 -3.05
CA LEU A 295 -10.50 -3.93 -1.74
C LEU A 295 -10.10 -2.98 -0.61
N GLY A 296 -8.81 -2.64 -0.50
CA GLY A 296 -8.33 -1.73 0.55
C GLY A 296 -8.92 -0.31 0.46
N LEU A 297 -9.19 0.18 -0.74
CA LEU A 297 -9.85 1.49 -0.93
C LEU A 297 -11.33 1.42 -0.53
N ALA A 298 -12.03 0.34 -0.89
CA ALA A 298 -13.43 0.13 -0.50
C ALA A 298 -13.59 -0.02 1.02
N VAL A 299 -12.68 -0.75 1.69
CA VAL A 299 -12.65 -0.86 3.15
C VAL A 299 -12.45 0.53 3.77
N ARG A 300 -11.50 1.31 3.25
CA ARG A 300 -11.24 2.66 3.75
C ARG A 300 -12.44 3.60 3.60
N VAL A 301 -13.22 3.49 2.52
CA VAL A 301 -14.47 4.26 2.35
C VAL A 301 -15.47 3.89 3.44
N LEU A 302 -15.63 2.61 3.77
CA LEU A 302 -16.49 2.20 4.88
C LEU A 302 -15.95 2.67 6.22
N LEU A 303 -14.65 2.52 6.47
CA LEU A 303 -14.03 2.98 7.71
C LEU A 303 -14.23 4.48 7.87
N ASP A 304 -13.90 5.31 6.87
CA ASP A 304 -13.97 6.76 7.01
C ASP A 304 -15.41 7.31 6.93
N GLY A 305 -16.32 6.65 6.21
CA GLY A 305 -17.77 6.91 6.26
C GLY A 305 -18.24 8.26 5.71
N THR A 306 -17.37 9.02 5.03
CA THR A 306 -17.67 10.37 4.52
C THR A 306 -17.80 10.40 2.99
N ALA A 307 -18.62 11.30 2.43
CA ALA A 307 -18.74 11.47 0.98
C ALA A 307 -17.38 11.80 0.32
N GLU A 308 -16.57 12.64 0.98
CA GLU A 308 -15.21 12.95 0.53
C GLU A 308 -14.30 11.72 0.45
N SER A 309 -14.50 10.72 1.33
CA SER A 309 -13.69 9.50 1.31
C SER A 309 -13.89 8.70 0.03
N PHE A 310 -15.12 8.66 -0.50
CA PHE A 310 -15.42 7.98 -1.75
C PHE A 310 -14.79 8.70 -2.94
N GLU A 311 -14.87 10.02 -3.01
CA GLU A 311 -14.24 10.79 -4.08
C GLU A 311 -12.71 10.63 -4.09
N LYS A 312 -12.08 10.73 -2.91
CA LYS A 312 -10.62 10.51 -2.75
C LYS A 312 -10.24 9.07 -3.14
N ALA A 313 -11.05 8.08 -2.77
CA ALA A 313 -10.84 6.69 -3.16
C ALA A 313 -11.01 6.49 -4.67
N SER A 314 -12.01 7.10 -5.29
CA SER A 314 -12.27 7.04 -6.73
C SER A 314 -11.14 7.68 -7.52
N GLN A 315 -10.61 8.83 -7.08
CA GLN A 315 -9.45 9.47 -7.72
C GLN A 315 -8.22 8.57 -7.64
N LYS A 316 -7.93 8.00 -6.47
CA LYS A 316 -6.79 7.06 -6.30
C LYS A 316 -6.96 5.82 -7.17
N ALA A 317 -8.15 5.23 -7.19
CA ALA A 317 -8.46 4.08 -8.02
C ALA A 317 -8.32 4.41 -9.53
N SER A 318 -8.73 5.60 -9.97
CA SER A 318 -8.52 6.06 -11.35
C SER A 318 -7.04 6.15 -11.72
N VAL A 319 -6.21 6.74 -10.84
CA VAL A 319 -4.77 6.85 -11.07
C VAL A 319 -4.12 5.47 -11.14
N LEU A 320 -4.48 4.54 -10.24
CA LEU A 320 -3.99 3.16 -10.28
C LEU A 320 -4.40 2.43 -11.56
N ARG A 321 -5.66 2.61 -11.97
CA ARG A 321 -6.18 2.07 -13.23
C ARG A 321 -5.39 2.60 -14.42
N GLU A 322 -5.18 3.91 -14.50
CA GLU A 322 -4.45 4.54 -15.59
C GLU A 322 -2.99 4.12 -15.64
N ARG A 323 -2.33 3.98 -14.48
CA ARG A 323 -0.97 3.43 -14.37
C ARG A 323 -0.87 2.02 -14.95
N GLU A 324 -1.76 1.12 -14.55
CA GLU A 324 -1.71 -0.28 -14.97
C GLU A 324 -2.14 -0.45 -16.44
N VAL A 325 -3.09 0.35 -16.93
CA VAL A 325 -3.41 0.41 -18.38
C VAL A 325 -2.21 0.88 -19.18
N LEU A 326 -1.53 1.94 -18.73
CA LEU A 326 -0.32 2.46 -19.37
C LEU A 326 0.80 1.41 -19.38
N ARG A 327 1.03 0.73 -18.26
CA ARG A 327 2.01 -0.36 -18.15
C ARG A 327 1.74 -1.47 -19.15
N LYS A 328 0.48 -1.94 -19.25
CA LYS A 328 0.08 -2.98 -20.23
C LYS A 328 0.23 -2.53 -21.68
N ALA A 329 0.15 -1.22 -21.95
CA ALA A 329 0.41 -0.69 -23.29
C ALA A 329 1.91 -0.63 -23.59
N LEU A 330 2.72 -0.17 -22.62
CA LEU A 330 4.18 -0.10 -22.73
C LEU A 330 4.81 -1.49 -22.90
N SER A 331 4.34 -2.49 -22.13
CA SER A 331 4.88 -3.85 -22.16
C SER A 331 4.68 -4.59 -23.50
N LYS A 332 3.80 -4.09 -24.37
CA LYS A 332 3.61 -4.65 -25.72
C LYS A 332 4.69 -4.21 -26.70
N LYS A 333 5.54 -3.25 -26.34
CA LYS A 333 6.57 -2.66 -27.20
C LYS A 333 7.95 -2.92 -26.60
N GLU A 334 8.84 -3.54 -27.37
CA GLU A 334 10.22 -3.83 -26.97
C GLU A 334 11.05 -2.59 -26.59
N LEU A 335 10.61 -1.41 -27.04
CA LEU A 335 11.21 -0.11 -26.74
C LEU A 335 11.26 0.20 -25.24
N TYR A 336 10.31 -0.31 -24.46
CA TYR A 336 10.15 0.02 -23.04
C TYR A 336 10.53 -1.13 -22.10
N SER A 337 11.06 -2.23 -22.64
CA SER A 337 11.38 -3.42 -21.88
C SER A 337 12.33 -3.09 -20.71
N GLY A 338 11.89 -3.40 -19.48
CA GLY A 338 12.64 -3.12 -18.24
C GLY A 338 12.35 -1.75 -17.60
N TYR A 339 11.60 -0.87 -18.27
CA TYR A 339 11.26 0.48 -17.79
C TYR A 339 9.73 0.71 -17.71
N GLU A 340 8.92 -0.31 -17.98
CA GLU A 340 7.46 -0.16 -18.06
C GLU A 340 6.84 0.26 -16.73
N TYR A 341 7.41 -0.22 -15.62
CA TYR A 341 6.94 0.11 -14.27
C TYR A 341 7.25 1.56 -13.92
N ASP A 342 8.50 1.99 -14.10
CA ASP A 342 8.96 3.34 -13.77
C ASP A 342 8.24 4.39 -14.61
N LEU A 343 8.07 4.13 -15.91
CA LEU A 343 7.34 5.03 -16.81
C LEU A 343 5.85 5.09 -16.45
N ALA A 344 5.23 3.95 -16.12
CA ALA A 344 3.85 3.93 -15.67
C ALA A 344 3.66 4.68 -14.35
N GLU A 345 4.58 4.53 -13.40
CA GLU A 345 4.53 5.24 -12.11
C GLU A 345 4.69 6.75 -12.28
N HIS A 346 5.63 7.18 -13.12
CA HIS A 346 5.94 8.59 -13.35
C HIS A 346 4.83 9.33 -14.13
N PHE A 347 4.27 8.68 -15.16
CA PHE A 347 3.33 9.31 -16.10
C PHE A 347 1.87 8.89 -15.95
N GLY A 348 1.54 7.81 -15.25
CA GLY A 348 0.15 7.37 -15.07
C GLY A 348 -0.67 8.44 -14.35
N GLY A 349 -1.79 8.86 -14.95
CA GLY A 349 -2.56 10.02 -14.50
C GLY A 349 -2.23 11.35 -15.18
N LYS A 350 -1.11 11.44 -15.91
CA LYS A 350 -0.57 12.71 -16.44
C LYS A 350 -0.42 12.73 -17.95
N LYS A 351 0.07 11.64 -18.55
CA LYS A 351 0.26 11.51 -20.00
C LYS A 351 -0.36 10.23 -20.53
N THR A 352 -0.85 10.28 -21.75
CA THR A 352 -1.34 9.11 -22.47
C THR A 352 -0.18 8.36 -23.14
N PHE A 353 -0.38 7.06 -23.42
CA PHE A 353 0.59 6.25 -24.15
C PHE A 353 1.01 6.91 -25.49
N VAL A 354 0.08 7.53 -26.21
CA VAL A 354 0.35 8.20 -27.50
C VAL A 354 1.29 9.39 -27.35
N GLN A 355 1.15 10.16 -26.26
CA GLN A 355 2.05 11.29 -25.99
C GLN A 355 3.46 10.79 -25.67
N ILE A 356 3.58 9.73 -24.86
CA ILE A 356 4.86 9.10 -24.53
C ILE A 356 5.50 8.50 -25.79
N GLU A 357 4.72 7.90 -26.70
CA GLU A 357 5.24 7.35 -27.95
C GLU A 357 5.79 8.44 -28.87
N ARG A 358 5.13 9.60 -28.96
CA ARG A 358 5.64 10.76 -29.71
C ARG A 358 6.95 11.28 -29.15
N GLU A 359 6.99 11.55 -27.84
CA GLU A 359 8.20 12.03 -27.16
C GLU A 359 9.35 11.02 -27.27
N MET A 360 9.06 9.72 -27.15
CA MET A 360 10.05 8.66 -27.34
C MET A 360 10.61 8.66 -28.77
N THR A 361 9.74 8.80 -29.77
CA THR A 361 10.15 8.83 -31.18
C THR A 361 11.02 10.05 -31.48
N ASP A 362 10.62 11.23 -30.99
CA ASP A 362 11.37 12.46 -31.17
C ASP A 362 12.75 12.38 -30.49
N LEU A 363 12.81 11.80 -29.27
CA LEU A 363 14.07 11.58 -28.56
C LEU A 363 14.98 10.61 -29.30
N LEU A 364 14.47 9.45 -29.74
CA LEU A 364 15.27 8.46 -30.48
C LEU A 364 15.84 9.05 -31.78
N ASN A 365 15.07 9.86 -32.50
CA ASN A 365 15.53 10.52 -33.72
C ASN A 365 16.56 11.63 -33.45
N SER A 366 16.50 12.27 -32.28
CA SER A 366 17.45 13.31 -31.89
C SER A 366 18.82 12.77 -31.46
N LEU A 367 18.88 11.51 -31.01
CA LEU A 367 20.12 10.90 -30.52
C LEU A 367 20.94 10.32 -31.68
N PRO A 368 22.27 10.50 -31.71
CA PRO A 368 23.11 9.88 -32.72
C PRO A 368 23.07 8.35 -32.60
N PHE A 369 22.74 7.65 -33.68
CA PHE A 369 22.69 6.18 -33.75
C PHE A 369 23.54 5.65 -34.91
N CYS A 370 23.84 4.35 -34.88
CA CYS A 370 24.69 3.67 -35.88
C CYS A 370 23.86 3.03 -37.00
N SER A 371 22.88 2.20 -36.63
CA SER A 371 22.09 1.43 -37.60
C SER A 371 20.59 1.62 -37.44
N ASP A 372 20.10 1.64 -36.20
CA ASP A 372 18.67 1.80 -35.89
C ASP A 372 18.55 2.79 -34.72
N PRO A 373 17.66 3.80 -34.78
CA PRO A 373 17.34 4.66 -33.63
C PRO A 373 17.06 3.88 -32.34
N LYS A 374 16.49 2.67 -32.46
CA LYS A 374 16.21 1.77 -31.32
C LYS A 374 17.45 1.31 -30.55
N ASP A 375 18.65 1.44 -31.12
CA ASP A 375 19.92 1.18 -30.42
C ASP A 375 20.02 2.02 -29.13
N ASN A 376 19.40 3.21 -29.11
CA ASN A 376 19.43 4.14 -27.99
C ASN A 376 18.21 4.04 -27.07
N LYS A 377 17.41 2.97 -27.13
CA LYS A 377 16.15 2.84 -26.37
C LYS A 377 16.33 3.07 -24.86
N GLU A 378 17.39 2.55 -24.27
CA GLU A 378 17.64 2.70 -22.82
C GLU A 378 17.98 4.14 -22.44
N LEU A 379 18.77 4.83 -23.27
CA LEU A 379 19.11 6.24 -23.06
C LEU A 379 17.86 7.12 -23.20
N ALA A 380 17.03 6.86 -24.21
CA ALA A 380 15.78 7.58 -24.41
C ALA A 380 14.80 7.37 -23.24
N CYS A 381 14.66 6.14 -22.72
CA CYS A 381 13.86 5.87 -21.52
C CYS A 381 14.38 6.62 -20.28
N LYS A 382 15.71 6.69 -20.09
CA LYS A 382 16.33 7.43 -18.98
C LYS A 382 16.10 8.94 -19.08
N VAL A 383 16.11 9.50 -20.28
CA VAL A 383 15.79 10.91 -20.53
C VAL A 383 14.30 11.18 -20.27
N LEU A 384 13.40 10.30 -20.73
CA LEU A 384 11.97 10.41 -20.42
C LEU A 384 11.68 10.38 -18.91
N LEU A 385 12.40 9.55 -18.16
CA LEU A 385 12.30 9.49 -16.70
C LEU A 385 13.00 10.66 -15.98
N GLY A 386 13.73 11.51 -16.70
CA GLY A 386 14.49 12.63 -16.14
C GLY A 386 15.74 12.23 -15.35
N SER A 387 16.13 10.94 -15.41
CA SER A 387 17.34 10.40 -14.78
C SER A 387 18.63 10.79 -15.50
N LEU A 388 18.52 11.22 -16.76
CA LEU A 388 19.64 11.65 -17.59
C LEU A 388 19.21 12.86 -18.42
N SER A 389 20.09 13.85 -18.56
CA SER A 389 19.80 15.00 -19.45
C SER A 389 19.93 14.60 -20.92
N GLN A 390 19.23 15.32 -21.81
CA GLN A 390 19.32 15.05 -23.25
C GLN A 390 20.74 15.27 -23.81
N GLU A 391 21.48 16.23 -23.27
CA GLU A 391 22.87 16.50 -23.66
C GLU A 391 23.82 15.35 -23.27
N GLU A 392 23.68 14.82 -22.06
CA GLU A 392 24.46 13.67 -21.60
C GLU A 392 24.10 12.41 -22.37
N ALA A 393 22.81 12.19 -22.64
CA ALA A 393 22.35 11.10 -23.48
C ALA A 393 22.92 11.19 -24.90
N ALA A 394 23.00 12.38 -25.50
CA ALA A 394 23.60 12.58 -26.82
C ALA A 394 25.10 12.24 -26.82
N LYS A 395 25.85 12.64 -25.78
CA LYS A 395 27.27 12.30 -25.63
C LYS A 395 27.48 10.78 -25.47
N GLN A 396 26.66 10.13 -24.66
CA GLN A 396 26.71 8.67 -24.47
C GLN A 396 26.32 7.91 -25.74
N ALA A 397 25.27 8.36 -26.42
CA ALA A 397 24.83 7.80 -27.70
C ALA A 397 25.93 7.94 -28.78
N GLN A 398 26.63 9.08 -28.81
CA GLN A 398 27.75 9.31 -29.72
C GLN A 398 28.91 8.34 -29.43
N TYR A 399 29.23 8.14 -28.16
CA TYR A 399 30.25 7.17 -27.74
C TYR A 399 29.87 5.73 -28.14
N LEU A 400 28.63 5.32 -27.88
CA LEU A 400 28.14 3.98 -28.23
C LEU A 400 28.10 3.76 -29.76
N ARG A 401 27.67 4.77 -30.52
CA ARG A 401 27.71 4.74 -31.99
C ARG A 401 29.13 4.54 -32.48
N ASP A 402 30.08 5.32 -31.97
CA ASP A 402 31.47 5.27 -32.39
C ASP A 402 32.12 3.92 -32.05
N LEU A 403 31.82 3.35 -30.88
CA LEU A 403 32.27 2.02 -30.46
C LEU A 403 31.66 0.90 -31.32
N LYS A 404 30.35 0.98 -31.63
CA LYS A 404 29.66 0.03 -32.51
C LYS A 404 30.18 0.10 -33.95
N ALA A 405 30.52 1.30 -34.43
CA ALA A 405 31.15 1.46 -35.73
C ALA A 405 32.55 0.85 -35.79
N GLN A 406 33.35 0.99 -34.73
CA GLN A 406 34.67 0.35 -34.62
C GLN A 406 34.56 -1.18 -34.65
N THR A 407 33.66 -1.77 -33.87
CA THR A 407 33.46 -3.24 -33.88
C THR A 407 32.94 -3.76 -35.23
N LEU A 408 32.08 -3.00 -35.91
CA LEU A 408 31.68 -3.29 -37.29
C LEU A 408 32.87 -3.29 -38.26
N THR A 409 33.77 -2.32 -38.12
CA THR A 409 35.01 -2.23 -38.93
C THR A 409 35.87 -3.45 -38.69
N GLN A 410 36.08 -3.84 -37.44
CA GLN A 410 36.86 -5.02 -37.05
C GLN A 410 36.23 -6.33 -37.53
N GLY A 411 34.89 -6.41 -37.63
CA GLY A 411 34.19 -7.58 -38.16
C GLY A 411 34.21 -7.68 -39.69
N LEU A 412 34.09 -6.55 -40.39
CA LEU A 412 34.07 -6.50 -41.87
C LEU A 412 35.47 -6.54 -42.49
N ALA A 413 36.47 -6.00 -41.82
CA ALA A 413 37.83 -5.93 -42.33
C ALA A 413 38.44 -7.31 -42.66
N PRO A 414 38.30 -8.38 -41.84
CA PRO A 414 38.85 -9.70 -42.15
C PRO A 414 38.31 -10.33 -43.44
N GLU A 415 37.04 -10.13 -43.78
CA GLU A 415 36.47 -10.65 -45.03
C GLU A 415 37.06 -9.93 -46.25
N LEU A 416 37.27 -8.62 -46.13
CA LEU A 416 37.84 -7.79 -47.20
C LEU A 416 39.37 -7.94 -47.30
N MET A 417 40.05 -8.24 -46.20
CA MET A 417 41.48 -8.56 -46.17
C MET A 417 41.84 -9.83 -46.95
N LYS A 418 40.89 -10.74 -47.22
CA LYS A 418 41.12 -11.87 -48.13
C LYS A 418 41.53 -11.45 -49.54
N SER A 419 41.17 -10.22 -49.94
CA SER A 419 41.55 -9.62 -51.22
C SER A 419 42.84 -8.79 -51.15
N TYR A 420 43.47 -8.66 -49.98
CA TYR A 420 44.76 -7.99 -49.81
C TYR A 420 45.90 -8.94 -50.23
N LEU A 421 46.80 -8.44 -51.08
CA LEU A 421 47.89 -9.21 -51.68
C LEU A 421 49.27 -8.95 -51.03
N GLY A 422 49.33 -8.10 -50.01
CA GLY A 422 50.58 -7.72 -49.34
C GLY A 422 50.89 -8.50 -48.07
N THR A 423 51.98 -8.12 -47.38
CA THR A 423 52.56 -8.87 -46.24
C THR A 423 52.35 -8.22 -44.87
N LYS A 424 51.58 -7.12 -44.80
CA LYS A 424 51.31 -6.44 -43.52
C LYS A 424 50.47 -7.31 -42.58
N PRO A 425 50.75 -7.29 -41.27
CA PRO A 425 49.94 -8.00 -40.29
C PRO A 425 48.53 -7.40 -40.19
N ALA A 426 47.55 -8.23 -39.82
CA ALA A 426 46.14 -7.85 -39.76
C ALA A 426 45.88 -6.64 -38.82
N GLU A 427 46.62 -6.56 -37.71
CA GLU A 427 46.49 -5.45 -36.74
C GLU A 427 46.88 -4.09 -37.34
N GLU A 428 47.93 -4.05 -38.16
CA GLU A 428 48.35 -2.82 -38.85
C GLU A 428 47.36 -2.40 -39.94
N LEU A 429 46.70 -3.36 -40.58
CA LEU A 429 45.68 -3.11 -41.59
C LEU A 429 44.38 -2.57 -40.98
N ILE A 430 43.95 -3.10 -39.84
CA ILE A 430 42.79 -2.56 -39.09
C ILE A 430 43.09 -1.13 -38.65
N LYS A 431 44.27 -0.88 -38.09
CA LYS A 431 44.69 0.46 -37.68
C LYS A 431 44.71 1.45 -38.85
N PHE A 432 45.16 1.02 -40.02
CA PHE A 432 45.11 1.82 -41.23
C PHE A 432 43.69 2.18 -41.67
N PHE A 433 42.74 1.24 -41.59
CA PHE A 433 41.33 1.53 -41.89
C PHE A 433 40.72 2.49 -40.88
N GLU A 434 40.97 2.30 -39.60
CA GLU A 434 40.48 3.18 -38.53
C GLU A 434 41.01 4.61 -38.69
N GLU A 435 42.32 4.78 -38.94
CA GLU A 435 42.94 6.10 -39.16
C GLU A 435 42.43 6.79 -40.42
N SER A 436 42.22 6.02 -41.50
CA SER A 436 41.76 6.56 -42.79
C SER A 436 40.28 6.94 -42.77
N LEU A 437 39.45 6.23 -41.99
CA LEU A 437 38.02 6.49 -41.85
C LEU A 437 37.71 7.52 -40.76
N ALA A 438 38.58 7.71 -39.76
CA ALA A 438 38.37 8.62 -38.62
C ALA A 438 37.85 10.04 -38.99
N PRO A 439 38.28 10.69 -40.09
CA PRO A 439 37.79 12.03 -40.47
C PRO A 439 36.34 12.07 -40.98
N TYR A 440 35.75 10.93 -41.29
CA TYR A 440 34.45 10.83 -41.95
C TYR A 440 33.37 10.28 -41.00
N THR A 441 32.10 10.57 -41.25
CA THR A 441 30.97 10.14 -40.42
C THR A 441 30.10 9.08 -41.09
N PHE A 442 30.09 9.01 -42.43
CA PHE A 442 29.23 8.10 -43.19
C PHE A 442 29.42 6.62 -42.83
N TRP A 443 30.65 6.20 -42.54
CA TRP A 443 30.99 4.79 -42.26
C TRP A 443 30.44 4.31 -40.92
N LYS A 444 30.08 5.24 -40.03
CA LYS A 444 29.44 4.97 -38.74
C LYS A 444 27.93 4.82 -38.84
N SER A 445 27.31 5.25 -39.95
CA SER A 445 25.86 5.29 -40.12
C SER A 445 25.33 4.40 -41.26
N ASP A 446 26.18 4.04 -42.22
CA ASP A 446 25.76 3.37 -43.46
C ASP A 446 26.71 2.22 -43.79
N ARG A 447 26.20 0.99 -43.65
CA ARG A 447 26.98 -0.25 -43.83
C ARG A 447 27.45 -0.43 -45.27
N GLU A 448 26.67 -0.06 -46.26
CA GLU A 448 27.03 -0.26 -47.66
C GLU A 448 28.14 0.71 -48.07
N LYS A 449 28.01 1.98 -47.66
CA LYS A 449 29.08 2.98 -47.81
C LYS A 449 30.35 2.59 -47.07
N HIS A 450 30.22 2.00 -45.88
CA HIS A 450 31.36 1.51 -45.12
C HIS A 450 32.08 0.36 -45.84
N ILE A 451 31.35 -0.65 -46.34
CA ILE A 451 31.96 -1.75 -47.12
C ILE A 451 32.65 -1.21 -48.37
N PHE A 452 32.04 -0.26 -49.07
CA PHE A 452 32.62 0.36 -50.27
C PHE A 452 33.90 1.16 -49.94
N ALA A 453 33.90 1.90 -48.84
CA ALA A 453 35.07 2.63 -48.35
C ALA A 453 36.23 1.68 -48.00
N LEU A 454 35.95 0.59 -47.29
CA LEU A 454 36.95 -0.42 -46.94
C LEU A 454 37.52 -1.10 -48.20
N ARG A 455 36.70 -1.44 -49.20
CA ARG A 455 37.17 -1.96 -50.49
C ARG A 455 38.10 -1.00 -51.22
N THR A 456 37.78 0.29 -51.20
CA THR A 456 38.60 1.33 -51.82
C THR A 456 39.96 1.44 -51.11
N LEU A 457 39.97 1.40 -49.79
CA LEU A 457 41.20 1.41 -48.98
C LEU A 457 42.04 0.14 -49.15
N VAL A 458 41.42 -1.04 -49.32
CA VAL A 458 42.14 -2.27 -49.70
C VAL A 458 42.78 -2.11 -51.09
N GLY A 459 42.09 -1.47 -52.04
CA GLY A 459 42.65 -1.15 -53.34
C GLY A 459 43.85 -0.19 -53.28
N GLU A 460 43.84 0.78 -52.36
CA GLU A 460 45.02 1.61 -52.07
C GLU A 460 46.21 0.77 -51.59
N LEU A 461 45.96 -0.14 -50.65
CA LEU A 461 46.99 -1.01 -50.09
C LEU A 461 47.55 -2.01 -51.10
N ASN A 462 46.75 -2.45 -52.06
CA ASN A 462 47.16 -3.29 -53.18
C ASN A 462 47.81 -2.50 -54.33
N GLY A 463 47.84 -1.17 -54.25
CA GLY A 463 48.38 -0.30 -55.29
C GLY A 463 47.50 -0.16 -56.53
N THR A 464 46.24 -0.64 -56.50
CA THR A 464 45.27 -0.43 -57.58
C THR A 464 44.71 1.00 -57.58
N TYR A 465 44.71 1.65 -56.41
CA TYR A 465 44.39 3.07 -56.25
C TYR A 465 45.55 3.81 -55.58
N ASN A 466 45.70 5.10 -55.89
CA ASN A 466 46.59 5.97 -55.11
C ASN A 466 45.80 6.63 -53.96
N ARG A 467 46.52 7.12 -52.95
CA ARG A 467 45.94 7.80 -51.79
C ARG A 467 44.97 8.94 -52.14
N ARG A 468 45.22 9.64 -53.25
CA ARG A 468 44.38 10.76 -53.72
C ARG A 468 43.00 10.27 -54.20
N ILE A 469 42.96 9.14 -54.91
CA ILE A 469 41.70 8.51 -55.37
C ILE A 469 40.90 8.04 -54.16
N SER A 470 41.54 7.38 -53.18
CA SER A 470 40.86 6.95 -51.96
C SER A 470 40.30 8.13 -51.18
N GLN A 471 41.11 9.17 -50.93
CA GLN A 471 40.66 10.39 -50.24
C GLN A 471 39.47 11.04 -50.96
N PHE A 472 39.53 11.14 -52.29
CA PHE A 472 38.43 11.66 -53.09
C PHE A 472 37.14 10.84 -52.94
N VAL A 473 37.23 9.51 -52.99
CA VAL A 473 36.07 8.63 -52.80
C VAL A 473 35.47 8.79 -51.40
N LEU A 474 36.30 8.86 -50.36
CA LEU A 474 35.85 9.06 -48.98
C LEU A 474 35.18 10.43 -48.80
N GLU A 475 35.74 11.50 -49.37
CA GLU A 475 35.10 12.84 -49.41
C GLU A 475 33.75 12.79 -50.16
N MET A 476 33.67 12.02 -51.24
CA MET A 476 32.45 11.91 -52.05
C MET A 476 31.34 11.15 -51.31
N LEU A 477 31.70 10.09 -50.58
CA LEU A 477 30.82 9.32 -49.71
C LEU A 477 30.24 10.16 -48.58
N GLU A 478 31.10 10.94 -47.89
CA GLU A 478 30.69 11.84 -46.80
C GLU A 478 29.68 12.87 -47.27
N ASN A 479 29.89 13.43 -48.46
CA ASN A 479 29.02 14.44 -49.03
C ASN A 479 27.70 13.86 -49.60
N GLY A 480 27.50 12.53 -49.55
CA GLY A 480 26.25 11.85 -49.93
C GLY A 480 26.14 11.44 -51.41
N SER A 481 27.22 11.01 -52.06
CA SER A 481 27.14 10.48 -53.44
C SER A 481 26.55 9.07 -53.45
N SER A 482 25.84 8.70 -54.52
CA SER A 482 25.37 7.32 -54.71
C SER A 482 26.52 6.38 -55.05
N LEU A 483 26.44 5.13 -54.56
CA LEU A 483 27.44 4.09 -54.75
C LEU A 483 27.68 3.77 -56.24
N ASP A 484 26.63 3.81 -57.05
CA ASP A 484 26.69 3.55 -58.50
C ASP A 484 27.60 4.56 -59.22
N VAL A 485 27.41 5.86 -58.93
CA VAL A 485 28.20 6.94 -59.52
C VAL A 485 29.68 6.83 -59.14
N MET A 486 29.97 6.41 -57.90
CA MET A 486 31.34 6.22 -57.44
C MET A 486 31.99 4.98 -58.05
N THR A 487 31.21 3.93 -58.30
CA THR A 487 31.68 2.71 -58.97
C THR A 487 32.04 3.00 -60.43
N ASP A 488 31.16 3.66 -61.18
CA ASP A 488 31.39 4.09 -62.56
C ASP A 488 32.60 5.01 -62.70
N MET A 489 32.80 5.89 -61.71
CA MET A 489 33.97 6.78 -61.66
C MET A 489 35.27 5.99 -61.47
N LEU A 490 35.31 5.05 -60.51
CA LEU A 490 36.50 4.24 -60.26
C LEU A 490 36.87 3.37 -61.47
N GLU A 491 35.89 2.79 -62.17
CA GLU A 491 36.12 2.06 -63.42
C GLU A 491 36.71 2.96 -64.52
N ASN A 492 36.21 4.19 -64.65
CA ASN A 492 36.72 5.15 -65.64
C ASN A 492 38.15 5.60 -65.35
N ILE A 493 38.50 5.77 -64.07
CA ILE A 493 39.86 6.10 -63.63
C ILE A 493 40.82 4.93 -63.89
N GLN A 494 40.40 3.68 -63.65
CA GLN A 494 41.23 2.51 -63.92
C GLN A 494 41.45 2.26 -65.42
N LYS A 495 40.45 2.50 -66.27
CA LYS A 495 40.54 2.33 -67.73
C LYS A 495 41.45 3.37 -68.40
N LYS A 496 41.54 4.58 -67.84
CA LYS A 496 42.40 5.66 -68.32
C LYS A 496 43.66 5.75 -67.45
N LYS A 497 44.69 4.95 -67.73
CA LYS A 497 46.01 5.10 -67.08
C LYS A 497 46.58 6.51 -67.38
N THR A 498 46.26 7.46 -66.52
CA THR A 498 46.42 8.90 -66.76
C THR A 498 47.63 9.43 -65.99
N SER A 499 48.31 10.41 -66.60
CA SER A 499 49.41 11.13 -65.96
C SER A 499 48.90 11.94 -64.75
N GLN A 500 49.80 12.37 -63.86
CA GLN A 500 49.43 13.01 -62.59
C GLN A 500 48.56 14.28 -62.77
N GLU A 501 48.82 15.07 -63.82
CA GLU A 501 48.05 16.28 -64.15
C GLU A 501 46.67 15.98 -64.77
N GLU A 502 46.55 14.87 -65.51
CA GLU A 502 45.28 14.45 -66.10
C GLU A 502 44.33 13.89 -65.05
N LEU A 503 44.87 13.20 -64.04
CA LEU A 503 44.09 12.73 -62.89
C LEU A 503 43.52 13.91 -62.10
N GLU A 504 44.30 14.97 -61.85
CA GLU A 504 43.83 16.16 -61.14
C GLU A 504 42.70 16.87 -61.90
N LYS A 505 42.87 17.09 -63.22
CA LYS A 505 41.80 17.66 -64.06
C LYS A 505 40.53 16.82 -64.08
N LEU A 506 40.67 15.50 -64.01
CA LEU A 506 39.54 14.56 -64.06
C LEU A 506 38.79 14.50 -62.73
N LEU A 507 39.51 14.48 -61.60
CA LEU A 507 38.92 14.57 -60.26
C LEU A 507 38.22 15.92 -60.04
N GLU A 508 38.82 17.02 -60.51
CA GLU A 508 38.25 18.36 -60.37
C GLU A 508 36.99 18.55 -61.24
N ARG A 509 36.97 17.95 -62.44
CA ARG A 509 35.74 17.84 -63.26
C ARG A 509 34.63 17.09 -62.54
N TYR A 510 34.93 16.01 -61.83
CA TYR A 510 33.92 15.29 -61.04
C TYR A 510 33.42 16.11 -59.83
N LYS A 511 34.28 16.90 -59.17
CA LYS A 511 33.82 17.85 -58.12
C LYS A 511 32.89 18.92 -58.70
N GLN A 512 33.24 19.48 -59.86
CA GLN A 512 32.46 20.52 -60.54
C GLN A 512 31.12 19.99 -61.10
N ALA A 513 31.12 18.83 -61.75
CA ALA A 513 29.90 18.20 -62.28
C ALA A 513 28.88 17.89 -61.19
N ARG A 514 29.35 17.55 -59.99
CA ARG A 514 28.50 17.32 -58.82
C ARG A 514 28.01 18.62 -58.17
N ALA A 515 28.87 19.64 -58.06
CA ALA A 515 28.44 20.95 -57.58
C ALA A 515 27.29 21.51 -58.44
N ALA A 516 27.34 21.26 -59.75
CA ALA A 516 26.28 21.59 -60.69
C ALA A 516 25.04 20.68 -60.61
N SER A 517 25.13 19.49 -60.02
CA SER A 517 23.97 18.58 -59.83
C SER A 517 23.26 18.74 -58.48
N LYS A 518 23.83 19.55 -57.56
CA LYS A 518 23.24 19.91 -56.26
C LYS A 518 22.62 21.32 -56.25
N ALA A 519 22.95 22.16 -57.22
CA ALA A 519 22.23 23.40 -57.54
C ALA A 519 21.00 23.08 -58.40
#